data_AF-A0A9P6A8L6-F1
#
_entry.id   AF-A0A9P6A8L6-F1
#
_cell.length_a   1.000
_cell.length_b   1.000
_cell.length_c   1.000
_cell.angle_alpha   90.00
_cell.angle_beta   90.00
_cell.angle_gamma   90.00
#
_symmetry.space_group_name_H-M   'P 1'
#
loop_
_entity.id
_entity.type
_entity.pdbx_description
1 polymer ?
#
loop_
_entity_poly.entity_id
_entity_poly.type
_entity_poly.pdbx_seq_one_letter_code
_entity_poly.pdbx_strand_id
1 'polypeptide(L)'
;MAVNANEDTEFNDALRKYGILPPRPPTPPSPSPPSSPQLDDFLDDFTNGELQELADDTKDDEAEKTINAFREQRLAEERNRRARFGRVYPIGRDDYTREVTEASEMDEDGDEAHTGTAVICFLYKDGLPRSERAYTHIRALAERHPNTKFVSIIGDKCIPNLPESRVPMIIVYRKGEVVTQILSWGADKERSLDGT
;
A
#
# COMPACT_ATOMS: atom_id res chain seq x y z
N MET A 1 -50.05 -58.37 -10.31
CA MET A 1 -49.40 -57.07 -10.08
C MET A 1 -48.73 -56.67 -11.38
N ALA A 2 -49.06 -55.51 -11.95
CA ALA A 2 -48.39 -55.03 -13.16
C ALA A 2 -46.98 -54.56 -12.79
N VAL A 3 -45.96 -55.09 -13.47
CA VAL A 3 -44.57 -54.67 -13.29
C VAL A 3 -44.39 -53.24 -13.80
N ASN A 4 -43.92 -52.34 -12.94
CA ASN A 4 -43.64 -50.97 -13.32
C ASN A 4 -42.29 -50.91 -14.07
N ALA A 5 -42.36 -50.71 -15.38
CA ALA A 5 -41.18 -50.72 -16.26
C ALA A 5 -40.17 -49.58 -15.99
N ASN A 6 -40.56 -48.59 -15.18
CA ASN A 6 -39.74 -47.45 -14.81
C ASN A 6 -39.04 -47.61 -13.46
N GLU A 7 -39.28 -48.69 -12.72
CA GLU A 7 -38.58 -48.93 -11.46
C GLU A 7 -37.12 -49.30 -11.67
N ASP A 8 -36.28 -48.90 -10.71
CA ASP A 8 -34.85 -49.16 -10.72
C ASP A 8 -34.50 -50.39 -9.92
N THR A 9 -34.81 -51.54 -10.50
CA THR A 9 -34.57 -52.86 -9.92
C THR A 9 -33.63 -53.65 -10.81
N GLU A 10 -32.79 -54.48 -10.20
CA GLU A 10 -31.88 -55.39 -10.92
C GLU A 10 -32.63 -56.30 -11.92
N PHE A 11 -33.90 -56.59 -11.64
CA PHE A 11 -34.79 -57.32 -12.55
C PHE A 11 -35.07 -56.55 -13.84
N ASN A 12 -35.37 -55.24 -13.76
CA ASN A 12 -35.65 -54.42 -14.93
C ASN A 12 -34.40 -54.21 -15.81
N ASP A 13 -33.21 -54.15 -15.22
CA ASP A 13 -31.95 -54.07 -15.97
C ASP A 13 -31.60 -55.37 -16.69
N ALA A 14 -31.87 -56.52 -16.06
CA ALA A 14 -31.77 -57.80 -16.74
C ALA A 14 -32.71 -57.86 -17.97
N LEU A 15 -33.95 -57.40 -17.84
CA LEU A 15 -34.91 -57.35 -18.95
C LEU A 15 -34.48 -56.43 -20.11
N ARG A 16 -33.81 -55.31 -19.82
CA ARG A 16 -33.22 -54.44 -20.85
C ARG A 16 -32.05 -55.13 -21.56
N LYS A 17 -31.21 -55.86 -20.83
CA LYS A 17 -30.08 -56.62 -21.39
C LYS A 17 -30.54 -57.74 -22.33
N TYR A 18 -31.67 -58.38 -22.04
CA TYR A 18 -32.28 -59.41 -22.91
C TYR A 18 -33.16 -58.83 -24.03
N GLY A 19 -33.23 -57.49 -24.17
CA GLY A 19 -33.97 -56.82 -25.24
C GLY A 19 -35.50 -56.83 -25.08
N ILE A 20 -36.00 -57.15 -23.88
CA ILE A 20 -37.44 -57.19 -23.57
C ILE A 20 -37.96 -55.79 -23.21
N LEU A 21 -37.13 -54.96 -22.57
CA LEU A 21 -37.43 -53.56 -22.26
C LEU A 21 -36.56 -52.60 -23.10
N PRO A 22 -37.10 -51.44 -23.52
CA PRO A 22 -36.31 -50.43 -24.20
C PRO A 22 -35.21 -49.85 -23.29
N PRO A 23 -34.07 -49.39 -23.87
CA PRO A 23 -33.00 -48.74 -23.12
C PRO A 23 -33.50 -47.47 -22.45
N ARG A 24 -33.01 -47.19 -21.24
CA ARG A 24 -33.41 -45.99 -20.50
C ARG A 24 -32.89 -44.72 -21.17
N PRO A 25 -33.63 -43.60 -21.04
CA PRO A 25 -33.06 -42.30 -21.36
C PRO A 25 -31.83 -42.05 -20.46
N PRO A 26 -30.75 -41.45 -21.00
CA PRO A 26 -29.57 -41.13 -20.22
C PRO A 26 -29.93 -40.15 -19.11
N THR A 27 -29.49 -40.42 -17.88
CA THR A 27 -29.63 -39.49 -16.76
C THR A 27 -28.90 -38.19 -17.12
N PRO A 28 -29.53 -37.01 -16.98
CA PRO A 28 -28.84 -35.75 -17.22
C PRO A 28 -27.61 -35.67 -16.30
N PRO A 29 -26.45 -35.19 -16.81
CA PRO A 29 -25.26 -35.06 -15.99
C PRO A 29 -25.58 -34.17 -14.78
N SER A 30 -25.21 -34.65 -13.59
CA SER A 30 -25.28 -33.83 -12.37
C SER A 30 -24.53 -32.51 -12.63
N PRO A 31 -25.08 -31.34 -12.28
CA PRO A 31 -24.35 -30.10 -12.40
C PRO A 31 -23.04 -30.19 -11.61
N SER A 32 -21.95 -29.71 -12.20
CA SER A 32 -20.65 -29.65 -11.54
C SER A 32 -20.76 -28.82 -10.26
N PRO A 33 -20.10 -29.22 -9.16
CA PRO A 33 -20.03 -28.38 -7.97
C PRO A 33 -19.42 -27.02 -8.32
N PRO A 34 -19.83 -25.92 -7.65
CA PRO A 34 -19.22 -24.61 -7.87
C PRO A 34 -17.72 -24.69 -7.58
N SER A 35 -16.91 -23.97 -8.36
CA SER A 35 -15.48 -23.83 -8.09
C SER A 35 -15.28 -23.31 -6.68
N SER A 36 -14.37 -23.92 -5.92
CA SER A 36 -13.95 -23.40 -4.63
C SER A 36 -13.49 -21.95 -4.77
N PRO A 37 -13.82 -21.06 -3.82
CA PRO A 37 -13.35 -19.68 -3.85
C PRO A 37 -11.83 -19.65 -3.99
N GLN A 38 -11.32 -18.66 -4.71
CA GLN A 38 -9.87 -18.52 -4.89
C GLN A 38 -9.27 -18.11 -3.54
N LEU A 39 -8.01 -18.48 -3.28
CA LEU A 39 -7.32 -18.11 -2.03
C LEU A 39 -7.37 -16.60 -1.79
N ASP A 40 -7.32 -15.81 -2.85
CA ASP A 40 -7.42 -14.35 -2.82
C ASP A 40 -8.77 -13.86 -2.26
N ASP A 41 -9.90 -14.48 -2.66
CA ASP A 41 -11.25 -14.13 -2.15
C ASP A 41 -11.36 -14.36 -0.63
N PHE A 42 -10.63 -15.34 -0.11
CA PHE A 42 -10.58 -15.62 1.32
C PHE A 42 -9.69 -14.61 2.07
N LEU A 43 -8.58 -14.20 1.47
CA LEU A 43 -7.65 -13.24 2.09
C LEU A 43 -8.22 -11.81 2.13
N ASP A 44 -9.12 -11.45 1.21
CA ASP A 44 -9.79 -10.15 1.17
C ASP A 44 -10.62 -9.83 2.43
N ASP A 45 -11.13 -10.86 3.11
CA ASP A 45 -11.93 -10.71 4.34
C ASP A 45 -11.07 -10.31 5.57
N PHE A 46 -9.74 -10.41 5.47
CA PHE A 46 -8.82 -10.11 6.57
C PHE A 46 -8.28 -8.67 6.51
N THR A 47 -8.03 -8.11 7.67
CA THR A 47 -7.32 -6.83 7.82
C THR A 47 -5.81 -6.98 7.62
N ASN A 48 -5.10 -5.87 7.38
CA ASN A 48 -3.63 -5.88 7.28
C ASN A 48 -2.93 -6.39 8.55
N GLY A 49 -3.57 -6.31 9.72
CA GLY A 49 -3.05 -6.87 10.97
C GLY A 49 -3.24 -8.38 11.02
N GLU A 50 -4.45 -8.84 10.71
CA GLU A 50 -4.77 -10.28 10.71
C GLU A 50 -4.01 -11.04 9.61
N LEU A 51 -3.77 -10.43 8.45
CA LEU A 51 -2.90 -11.02 7.41
C LEU A 51 -1.47 -11.24 7.89
N GLN A 52 -0.95 -10.35 8.75
CA GLN A 52 0.39 -10.53 9.34
C GLN A 52 0.39 -11.70 10.33
N GLU A 53 -0.59 -11.73 11.23
CA GLU A 53 -0.72 -12.82 12.20
C GLU A 53 -0.90 -14.17 11.48
N LEU A 54 -1.70 -14.20 10.41
CA LEU A 54 -1.92 -15.38 9.59
C LEU A 54 -0.63 -15.85 8.90
N ALA A 55 0.18 -14.92 8.39
CA ALA A 55 1.49 -15.26 7.83
C ALA A 55 2.42 -15.86 8.88
N ASP A 56 2.50 -15.24 10.07
CA ASP A 56 3.38 -15.67 11.17
C ASP A 56 2.98 -17.05 11.75
N ASP A 57 1.69 -17.38 11.78
CA ASP A 57 1.16 -18.66 12.25
C ASP A 57 1.23 -19.79 11.19
N THR A 58 1.47 -19.43 9.93
CA THR A 58 1.54 -20.38 8.82
C THR A 58 2.88 -21.12 8.83
N LYS A 59 2.83 -22.46 8.84
CA LYS A 59 4.03 -23.32 8.86
C LYS A 59 4.52 -23.76 7.48
N ASP A 60 3.79 -23.40 6.44
CA ASP A 60 4.12 -23.70 5.05
C ASP A 60 4.75 -22.46 4.41
N ASP A 61 6.05 -22.54 4.12
CA ASP A 61 6.84 -21.43 3.56
C ASP A 61 6.22 -20.86 2.26
N GLU A 62 5.55 -21.67 1.45
CA GLU A 62 4.94 -21.19 0.20
C GLU A 62 3.63 -20.42 0.49
N ALA A 63 2.83 -20.90 1.44
CA ALA A 63 1.62 -20.21 1.86
C ALA A 63 1.95 -18.89 2.57
N GLU A 64 2.96 -18.87 3.46
CA GLU A 64 3.46 -17.65 4.12
C GLU A 64 3.85 -16.58 3.08
N LYS A 65 4.62 -16.95 2.05
CA LYS A 65 4.99 -16.03 0.97
C LYS A 65 3.79 -15.47 0.23
N THR A 66 2.78 -16.29 -0.05
CA THR A 66 1.58 -15.82 -0.76
C THR A 66 0.77 -14.82 0.07
N ILE A 67 0.60 -15.07 1.37
CA ILE A 67 -0.10 -14.16 2.29
C ILE A 67 0.66 -12.84 2.41
N ASN A 68 1.98 -12.89 2.58
CA ASN A 68 2.83 -11.70 2.63
C ASN A 68 2.78 -10.90 1.32
N ALA A 69 2.85 -11.57 0.17
CA ALA A 69 2.76 -10.91 -1.13
C ALA A 69 1.39 -10.22 -1.33
N PHE A 70 0.30 -10.87 -0.92
CA PHE A 70 -1.05 -10.30 -0.97
C PHE A 70 -1.16 -9.06 -0.07
N ARG A 71 -0.64 -9.15 1.16
CA ARG A 71 -0.58 -8.03 2.11
C ARG A 71 0.22 -6.84 1.54
N GLU A 72 1.40 -7.12 0.99
CA GLU A 72 2.24 -6.09 0.36
C GLU A 72 1.55 -5.45 -0.85
N GLN A 73 0.90 -6.24 -1.69
CA GLN A 73 0.13 -5.75 -2.83
C GLN A 73 -0.99 -4.82 -2.37
N ARG A 74 -1.80 -5.23 -1.40
CA ARG A 74 -2.90 -4.40 -0.86
C ARG A 74 -2.38 -3.09 -0.28
N LEU A 75 -1.31 -3.14 0.52
CA LEU A 75 -0.68 -1.94 1.07
C LEU A 75 -0.14 -1.02 -0.04
N ALA A 76 0.45 -1.58 -1.10
CA ALA A 76 0.93 -0.82 -2.23
C ALA A 76 -0.21 -0.18 -3.03
N GLU A 77 -1.31 -0.88 -3.25
CA GLU A 77 -2.52 -0.37 -3.91
C GLU A 77 -3.17 0.76 -3.11
N GLU A 78 -3.34 0.58 -1.79
CA GLU A 78 -3.84 1.64 -0.90
C GLU A 78 -2.92 2.87 -0.92
N ARG A 79 -1.59 2.65 -0.87
CA ARG A 79 -0.60 3.72 -0.93
C ARG A 79 -0.63 4.46 -2.27
N ASN A 80 -0.78 3.75 -3.38
CA ASN A 80 -0.87 4.33 -4.72
C ASN A 80 -2.18 5.09 -4.91
N ARG A 81 -3.30 4.59 -4.38
CA ARG A 81 -4.59 5.30 -4.38
C ARG A 81 -4.51 6.62 -3.61
N ARG A 82 -3.69 6.66 -2.55
CA ARG A 82 -3.44 7.85 -1.71
C ARG A 82 -2.28 8.73 -2.20
N ALA A 83 -1.67 8.42 -3.34
CA ALA A 83 -0.56 9.19 -3.90
C ALA A 83 -1.03 10.57 -4.40
N ARG A 84 -0.92 11.60 -3.56
CA ARG A 84 -1.36 12.98 -3.86
C ARG A 84 -0.22 13.92 -4.24
N PHE A 85 1.00 13.55 -3.91
CA PHE A 85 2.22 14.30 -4.15
C PHE A 85 3.12 13.55 -5.15
N GLY A 86 4.45 13.68 -5.03
CA GLY A 86 5.39 13.13 -6.03
C GLY A 86 6.45 14.12 -6.49
N ARG A 87 6.47 15.34 -5.92
CA ARG A 87 7.46 16.38 -6.22
C ARG A 87 7.68 17.29 -5.03
N VAL A 88 8.70 18.14 -5.13
CA VAL A 88 9.00 19.18 -4.15
C VAL A 88 8.28 20.47 -4.55
N TYR A 89 7.56 21.07 -3.60
CA TYR A 89 6.80 22.30 -3.80
C TYR A 89 7.57 23.50 -3.20
N PRO A 90 8.07 24.44 -4.02
CA PRO A 90 8.67 25.66 -3.50
C PRO A 90 7.61 26.56 -2.86
N ILE A 91 7.88 27.06 -1.65
CA ILE A 91 6.94 27.91 -0.90
C ILE A 91 7.61 29.20 -0.41
N GLY A 92 6.81 30.24 -0.21
CA GLY A 92 7.21 31.48 0.46
C GLY A 92 7.04 31.40 1.98
N ARG A 93 7.54 32.42 2.70
CA ARG A 93 7.34 32.55 4.16
C ARG A 93 5.85 32.62 4.52
N ASP A 94 5.08 33.38 3.74
CA ASP A 94 3.66 33.62 4.01
C ASP A 94 2.81 32.35 3.83
N ASP A 95 3.30 31.40 3.03
CA ASP A 95 2.65 30.11 2.79
C ASP A 95 3.04 29.05 3.81
N TYR A 96 4.02 29.30 4.69
CA TYR A 96 4.58 28.28 5.57
C TYR A 96 3.52 27.60 6.43
N THR A 97 2.67 28.37 7.09
CA THR A 97 1.63 27.82 7.98
C THR A 97 0.66 26.93 7.21
N ARG A 98 0.15 27.40 6.07
CA ARG A 98 -0.80 26.64 5.25
C ARG A 98 -0.17 25.40 4.64
N GLU A 99 1.02 25.54 4.07
CA GLU A 99 1.65 24.48 3.29
C GLU A 99 2.39 23.45 4.13
N VAL A 100 2.72 23.77 5.39
CA VAL A 100 3.46 22.91 6.32
C VAL A 100 2.60 22.49 7.51
N THR A 101 2.22 23.45 8.36
CA THR A 101 1.52 23.16 9.62
C THR A 101 0.11 22.62 9.35
N GLU A 102 -0.76 23.42 8.72
CA GLU A 102 -2.14 23.04 8.41
C GLU A 102 -2.19 21.84 7.45
N ALA A 103 -1.31 21.81 6.45
CA ALA A 103 -1.20 20.67 5.56
C ALA A 103 -0.85 19.36 6.29
N SER A 104 -0.12 19.42 7.40
CA SER A 104 0.22 18.24 8.19
C SER A 104 -0.89 17.77 9.13
N GLU A 105 -1.86 18.64 9.42
CA GLU A 105 -3.08 18.30 10.18
C GLU A 105 -4.12 17.60 9.32
N MET A 106 -4.13 17.86 8.00
CA MET A 106 -5.04 17.20 7.09
C MET A 106 -4.77 15.70 7.03
N ASP A 107 -5.81 14.91 7.27
CA ASP A 107 -5.76 13.46 7.15
C ASP A 107 -5.71 13.00 5.70
N GLU A 108 -5.11 11.84 5.49
CA GLU A 108 -5.14 11.18 4.18
C GLU A 108 -6.52 10.58 3.91
N ASP A 109 -6.95 10.55 2.65
CA ASP A 109 -8.25 9.99 2.28
C ASP A 109 -8.32 8.49 2.68
N GLY A 110 -9.26 8.16 3.55
CA GLY A 110 -9.42 6.82 4.11
C GLY A 110 -8.43 6.48 5.23
N ASP A 111 -7.82 7.46 5.88
CA ASP A 111 -7.07 7.28 7.13
C ASP A 111 -7.99 7.42 8.35
N GLU A 112 -8.60 6.31 8.76
CA GLU A 112 -9.48 6.27 9.95
C GLU A 112 -8.73 6.54 11.26
N ALA A 113 -7.40 6.36 11.26
CA ALA A 113 -6.56 6.61 12.43
C ALA A 113 -6.19 8.10 12.59
N HIS A 114 -6.66 8.96 11.68
CA HIS A 114 -6.43 10.40 11.68
C HIS A 114 -4.96 10.73 11.92
N THR A 115 -4.07 10.09 11.14
CA THR A 115 -2.63 10.16 11.39
C THR A 115 -1.97 11.43 10.87
N GLY A 116 -2.71 12.27 10.13
CA GLY A 116 -2.21 13.48 9.50
C GLY A 116 -1.20 13.22 8.37
N THR A 117 -1.19 14.10 7.38
CA THR A 117 -0.24 14.02 6.26
C THR A 117 1.18 14.33 6.75
N ALA A 118 2.15 13.48 6.40
CA ALA A 118 3.55 13.78 6.67
C ALA A 118 4.04 14.92 5.76
N VAL A 119 4.61 15.97 6.34
CA VAL A 119 5.18 17.09 5.59
C VAL A 119 6.67 17.27 5.89
N ILE A 120 7.50 17.23 4.84
CA ILE A 120 8.94 17.43 4.90
C ILE A 120 9.27 18.83 4.40
N CYS A 121 9.68 19.72 5.31
CA CYS A 121 10.06 21.09 5.01
C CYS A 121 11.58 21.20 4.88
N PHE A 122 12.06 21.38 3.65
CA PHE A 122 13.48 21.50 3.31
C PHE A 122 13.91 22.96 3.23
N LEU A 123 14.70 23.40 4.21
CA LEU A 123 15.30 24.73 4.26
C LEU A 123 16.69 24.68 3.62
N TYR A 124 16.88 25.48 2.58
CA TYR A 124 18.11 25.48 1.78
C TYR A 124 18.64 26.89 1.53
N LYS A 125 19.86 26.99 1.02
CA LYS A 125 20.48 28.25 0.60
C LYS A 125 21.15 28.07 -0.76
N ASP A 126 20.82 28.96 -1.69
CA ASP A 126 21.36 28.96 -3.05
C ASP A 126 22.89 29.12 -3.04
N GLY A 127 23.57 28.43 -3.95
CA GLY A 127 25.02 28.52 -4.12
C GLY A 127 25.82 27.74 -3.06
N LEU A 128 25.17 27.10 -2.09
CA LEU A 128 25.81 26.22 -1.12
C LEU A 128 25.82 24.78 -1.64
N PRO A 129 26.99 24.15 -1.91
CA PRO A 129 27.03 22.83 -2.56
C PRO A 129 26.26 21.71 -1.84
N ARG A 130 26.22 21.74 -0.50
CA ARG A 130 25.44 20.77 0.29
C ARG A 130 23.93 20.99 0.17
N SER A 131 23.47 22.23 -0.01
CA SER A 131 22.06 22.51 -0.31
C SER A 131 21.65 21.88 -1.64
N GLU A 132 22.44 22.10 -2.69
CA GLU A 132 22.16 21.56 -4.03
C GLU A 132 22.12 20.03 -4.04
N ARG A 133 23.10 19.39 -3.39
CA ARG A 133 23.15 17.93 -3.28
C ARG A 133 21.97 17.37 -2.49
N ALA A 134 21.65 17.99 -1.34
CA ALA A 134 20.48 17.60 -0.57
C ALA A 134 19.17 17.81 -1.36
N TYR A 135 19.07 18.86 -2.17
CA TYR A 135 17.92 19.09 -3.03
C TYR A 135 17.69 17.92 -4.00
N THR A 136 18.76 17.40 -4.62
CA THR A 136 18.68 16.20 -5.48
C THR A 136 18.11 15.00 -4.73
N HIS A 137 18.57 14.77 -3.50
CA HIS A 137 18.05 13.68 -2.65
C HIS A 137 16.58 13.89 -2.29
N ILE A 138 16.20 15.10 -1.92
CA ILE A 138 14.82 15.44 -1.55
C ILE A 138 13.87 15.29 -2.75
N ARG A 139 14.28 15.64 -3.97
CA ARG A 139 13.49 15.39 -5.19
C ARG A 139 13.24 13.91 -5.43
N ALA A 140 14.30 13.09 -5.38
CA ALA A 140 14.17 11.66 -5.56
C ALA A 140 13.29 11.01 -4.48
N LEU A 141 13.40 11.46 -3.22
CA LEU A 141 12.51 11.00 -2.14
C LEU A 141 11.06 11.42 -2.37
N ALA A 142 10.82 12.64 -2.87
CA ALA A 142 9.47 13.09 -3.18
C ALA A 142 8.80 12.22 -4.25
N GLU A 143 9.55 11.80 -5.27
CA GLU A 143 9.08 10.86 -6.30
C GLU A 143 8.82 9.45 -5.74
N ARG A 144 9.68 8.96 -4.84
CA ARG A 144 9.54 7.63 -4.20
C ARG A 144 8.43 7.58 -3.13
N HIS A 145 8.03 8.74 -2.58
CA HIS A 145 7.05 8.86 -1.50
C HIS A 145 5.93 9.84 -1.82
N PRO A 146 5.03 9.51 -2.78
CA PRO A 146 3.98 10.43 -3.23
C PRO A 146 2.84 10.61 -2.22
N ASN A 147 2.82 9.86 -1.11
CA ASN A 147 1.91 10.10 0.02
C ASN A 147 2.46 11.17 0.99
N THR A 148 3.75 11.49 0.93
CA THR A 148 4.39 12.51 1.77
C THR A 148 4.50 13.82 1.01
N LYS A 149 4.13 14.93 1.65
CA LYS A 149 4.31 16.26 1.05
C LYS A 149 5.73 16.76 1.27
N PHE A 150 6.43 17.11 0.19
CA PHE A 150 7.76 17.72 0.28
C PHE A 150 7.68 19.19 -0.13
N VAL A 151 8.14 20.10 0.73
CA VAL A 151 8.23 21.53 0.40
C VAL A 151 9.66 22.03 0.52
N SER A 152 9.99 23.07 -0.22
CA SER A 152 11.29 23.74 -0.12
C SER A 152 11.14 25.24 0.10
N ILE A 153 11.94 25.81 0.99
CA ILE A 153 11.97 27.25 1.27
C ILE A 153 13.41 27.72 1.45
N ILE A 154 13.71 28.93 1.00
CA ILE A 154 15.02 29.55 1.25
C ILE A 154 15.12 29.84 2.75
N GLY A 155 16.16 29.31 3.39
CA GLY A 155 16.34 29.29 4.84
C GLY A 155 16.20 30.68 5.46
N ASP A 156 16.86 31.69 4.87
CA ASP A 156 16.83 33.08 5.34
C ASP A 156 15.45 33.75 5.20
N LYS A 157 14.61 33.28 4.26
CA LYS A 157 13.21 33.75 4.13
C LYS A 157 12.33 33.19 5.24
N CYS A 158 12.60 31.94 5.65
CA CYS A 158 11.85 31.26 6.71
C CYS A 158 12.28 31.71 8.12
N ILE A 159 13.58 31.68 8.38
CA ILE A 159 14.18 31.97 9.69
C ILE A 159 15.17 33.11 9.51
N PRO A 160 14.88 34.31 10.03
CA PRO A 160 15.80 35.44 9.92
C PRO A 160 17.17 35.11 10.53
N ASN A 161 18.25 35.46 9.83
CA ASN A 161 19.63 35.21 10.25
C ASN A 161 19.95 33.73 10.51
N LEU A 162 19.40 32.81 9.71
CA LEU A 162 19.69 31.39 9.84
C LEU A 162 21.19 31.13 9.60
N PRO A 163 21.95 30.59 10.59
CA PRO A 163 23.36 30.34 10.39
C PRO A 163 23.57 29.34 9.27
N GLU A 164 24.46 29.68 8.33
CA GLU A 164 24.74 28.81 7.19
C GLU A 164 25.14 27.41 7.64
N SER A 165 25.90 27.28 8.74
CA SER A 165 26.30 25.99 9.32
C SER A 165 25.14 25.01 9.53
N ARG A 166 23.91 25.50 9.77
CA ARG A 166 22.70 24.68 9.98
C ARG A 166 21.98 24.26 8.69
N VAL A 167 22.32 24.84 7.55
CA VAL A 167 21.69 24.60 6.23
C VAL A 167 22.49 23.57 5.43
N PRO A 168 21.89 22.60 4.73
CA PRO A 168 20.47 22.36 4.64
C PRO A 168 19.89 21.82 5.95
N MET A 169 18.69 22.28 6.26
CA MET A 169 17.90 21.85 7.39
C MET A 169 16.64 21.16 6.88
N ILE A 170 16.27 20.04 7.49
CA ILE A 170 15.03 19.32 7.18
C ILE A 170 14.19 19.32 8.46
N ILE A 171 12.96 19.78 8.36
CA ILE A 171 11.99 19.75 9.47
C ILE A 171 10.84 18.86 9.05
N VAL A 172 10.49 17.89 9.89
CA VAL A 172 9.41 16.93 9.63
C VAL A 172 8.22 17.32 10.49
N TYR A 173 7.07 17.49 9.84
CA TYR A 173 5.80 17.79 10.49
C TYR A 173 4.81 16.64 10.33
N ARG A 174 3.98 16.46 11.36
CA ARG A 174 2.82 15.57 11.33
C ARG A 174 1.81 16.05 12.36
N LYS A 175 0.52 16.06 12.01
CA LYS A 175 -0.58 16.53 12.88
C LYS A 175 -0.38 17.95 13.44
N GLY A 176 0.19 18.85 12.66
CA GLY A 176 0.48 20.23 13.08
C GLY A 176 1.74 20.38 13.92
N GLU A 177 2.39 19.28 14.33
CA GLU A 177 3.53 19.30 15.23
C GLU A 177 4.84 18.95 14.53
N VAL A 178 5.95 19.46 15.08
CA VAL A 178 7.31 19.08 14.65
C VAL A 178 7.65 17.72 15.24
N VAL A 179 7.82 16.73 14.39
CA VAL A 179 8.23 15.37 14.78
C VAL A 179 9.74 15.31 14.98
N THR A 180 10.50 15.87 14.04
CA THR A 180 11.96 15.88 14.11
C THR A 180 12.56 17.00 13.27
N GLN A 181 13.79 17.36 13.62
CA GLN A 181 14.58 18.36 12.91
C GLN A 181 15.99 17.83 12.70
N ILE A 182 16.43 17.86 11.44
CA ILE A 182 17.77 17.48 11.03
C ILE A 182 18.50 18.74 10.58
N LEU A 183 19.65 18.99 11.17
CA LEU A 183 20.50 20.14 10.87
C LEU A 183 21.70 19.70 10.03
N SER A 184 22.18 20.60 9.17
CA SER A 184 23.48 20.45 8.51
C SER A 184 23.60 19.15 7.69
N TRP A 185 22.53 18.73 7.02
CA TRP A 185 22.51 17.45 6.30
C TRP A 185 23.64 17.40 5.24
N GLY A 186 24.46 16.35 5.31
CA GLY A 186 25.61 16.15 4.42
C GLY A 186 26.83 17.05 4.73
N ALA A 187 26.89 17.68 5.90
CA ALA A 187 28.05 18.47 6.33
C ALA A 187 29.20 17.61 6.87
N ASP A 188 28.90 16.46 7.46
CA ASP A 188 29.86 15.53 8.06
C ASP A 188 30.46 14.57 7.04
N LYS A 189 29.61 14.03 6.16
CA LYS A 189 29.99 13.12 5.07
C LYS A 189 29.01 13.21 3.92
N GLU A 190 29.44 12.74 2.75
CA GLU A 190 28.55 12.49 1.63
C GLU A 190 27.51 11.43 2.00
N ARG A 191 26.23 11.74 1.74
CA ARG A 191 25.10 10.85 2.00
C ARG A 191 24.59 10.36 0.65
N SER A 192 24.30 9.06 0.55
CA SER A 192 23.61 8.45 -0.60
C SER A 192 22.20 8.06 -0.19
N LEU A 193 21.27 8.05 -1.15
CA LEU A 193 19.89 7.61 -0.94
C LEU A 193 19.79 6.10 -0.72
N ASP A 194 20.67 5.34 -1.35
CA ASP A 194 20.52 3.88 -1.44
C ASP A 194 21.23 3.15 -0.29
N GLY A 195 21.61 3.88 0.77
CA GLY A 195 22.38 3.32 1.89
C GLY A 195 23.80 2.93 1.46
N THR A 196 24.71 2.84 2.42
CA THR A 196 26.00 2.16 2.24
C THR A 196 26.21 1.32 3.47
#